data_AF-A0A5K7X6Z8-F1
#
_entry.id   AF-A0A5K7X6Z8-F1
#
_cell.length_a   1.000
_cell.length_b   1.000
_cell.length_c   1.000
_cell.angle_alpha   90.00
_cell.angle_beta   90.00
_cell.angle_gamma   90.00
#
_symmetry.space_group_name_H-M   'P 1'
#
loop_
_entity.id
_entity.type
_entity.pdbx_description
1 polymer ?
#
loop_
_entity_poly.entity_id
_entity_poly.type
_entity_poly.pdbx_seq_one_letter_code
_entity_poly.pdbx_strand_id
1 'polypeptide(L)'
;MHQRRYFTLASLCATLGVVALPIAGEQAAAYEIVNRWSATQVDGGGLQRGDPVTLRWSIVPDGESYSRSSNSQLVQYLDDGWNIPAAQRTPDYTNRSWWTVMNTAYAQFARVSGIRMEYVAEKFANGVDTGLAGDIQIGGENIDSTPGGALADNTFPDSGDMRIDTTRETNGQPTFWHSTEAALRNLMIHETGHGVGLGHAQNTGVAAVMEGGLRTDIWGLQFDDVYALNRQYGDPLERNGGNDIASKASPLGSFTTGQSISRGRDAVDSTVNQFDSDWLGIDGTSDADWFRFTTVGTGFANIKLTPIGPSYVSVQQGNFNAAAQSDLTLQLLTANPTVSEIKRANNTGIGGVESIGAMFLSTPGDYLIRIRGNQDANQFYQLDVSFTEAPATGTSVDLNLDGVTSRADWELFLTYSYTNFPGLGQRDAFGRGDLDFDGDNDVADFRLFKSIFNSVNGAGAFENLLRVPEPSSLLLAGAFIGVAASRKRR
;
A
#
# COMPACT_ATOMS: atom_id res chain seq x y z
N MET A 1 -81.40 34.99 7.36
CA MET A 1 -81.19 33.54 7.61
C MET A 1 -79.92 33.39 8.44
N HIS A 2 -80.00 32.63 9.53
CA HIS A 2 -79.12 32.53 10.71
C HIS A 2 -77.61 32.24 10.43
N GLN A 3 -76.68 32.95 11.11
CA GLN A 3 -75.76 32.51 12.21
C GLN A 3 -74.58 31.59 11.80
N ARG A 4 -73.38 31.55 12.37
CA ARG A 4 -72.61 32.23 13.45
C ARG A 4 -71.15 31.71 13.33
N ARG A 5 -70.12 32.57 13.45
CA ARG A 5 -69.04 32.61 14.49
C ARG A 5 -67.93 31.52 14.49
N TYR A 6 -66.70 32.04 14.40
CA TYR A 6 -65.42 31.76 15.10
C TYR A 6 -65.06 30.33 15.55
N PHE A 7 -63.81 29.91 15.33
CA PHE A 7 -62.84 29.61 16.41
C PHE A 7 -61.40 29.44 15.87
N THR A 8 -60.48 30.23 16.43
CA THR A 8 -59.04 30.00 16.47
C THR A 8 -58.73 28.89 17.46
N LEU A 9 -57.79 27.99 17.14
CA LEU A 9 -57.05 27.22 18.14
C LEU A 9 -55.61 27.03 17.65
N ALA A 10 -54.71 27.72 18.35
CA ALA A 10 -53.28 27.45 18.34
C ALA A 10 -53.03 26.14 19.12
N SER A 11 -52.18 25.27 18.60
CA SER A 11 -51.47 24.28 19.40
C SER A 11 -50.01 24.19 18.95
N LEU A 12 -49.16 24.49 19.92
CA LEU A 12 -47.74 24.14 20.06
C LEU A 12 -47.30 22.91 19.23
N CYS A 13 -46.24 23.06 18.46
CA CYS A 13 -45.28 21.97 18.26
C CYS A 13 -43.88 22.51 18.52
N ALA A 14 -43.25 21.93 19.53
CA ALA A 14 -41.93 22.27 20.02
C ALA A 14 -40.88 22.06 18.92
N THR A 15 -40.08 23.08 18.68
CA THR A 15 -38.82 22.98 17.94
C THR A 15 -37.82 22.16 18.76
N LEU A 16 -37.81 20.84 18.55
CA LEU A 16 -36.65 20.02 18.87
C LEU A 16 -35.54 20.42 17.90
N GLY A 17 -34.62 21.25 18.39
CA GLY A 17 -33.35 21.51 17.72
C GLY A 17 -32.56 20.21 17.66
N VAL A 18 -32.62 19.54 16.50
CA VAL A 18 -31.63 18.52 16.16
C VAL A 18 -30.34 19.27 15.90
N VAL A 19 -29.46 19.27 16.89
CA VAL A 19 -28.04 19.54 16.68
C VAL A 19 -27.55 18.44 15.75
N ALA A 20 -27.38 18.77 14.47
CA ALA A 20 -26.66 17.92 13.54
C ALA A 20 -25.21 17.86 14.05
N LEU A 21 -24.90 16.78 14.77
CA LEU A 21 -23.52 16.37 14.97
C LEU A 21 -22.95 16.10 13.56
N PRO A 22 -21.78 16.65 13.21
CA PRO A 22 -21.15 16.30 11.96
C PRO A 22 -20.77 14.83 12.08
N ILE A 23 -21.47 13.98 11.34
CA ILE A 23 -20.94 12.66 11.00
C ILE A 23 -19.67 12.99 10.22
N ALA A 24 -18.52 12.56 10.73
CA ALA A 24 -17.26 12.64 10.01
C ALA A 24 -17.51 12.04 8.62
N GLY A 25 -17.47 12.90 7.59
CA GLY A 25 -17.68 12.45 6.23
C GLY A 25 -16.61 11.41 5.92
N GLU A 26 -17.05 10.22 5.51
CA GLU A 26 -16.21 9.37 4.68
C GLU A 26 -15.67 10.26 3.57
N GLN A 27 -14.34 10.42 3.52
CA GLN A 27 -13.73 11.02 2.35
C GLN A 27 -14.15 10.16 1.17
N ALA A 28 -14.91 10.74 0.23
CA ALA A 28 -15.23 10.10 -1.04
C ALA A 28 -13.91 9.57 -1.61
N ALA A 29 -13.77 8.26 -1.82
CA ALA A 29 -12.55 7.63 -2.28
C ALA A 29 -12.33 7.89 -3.79
N ALA A 30 -11.07 7.95 -4.27
CA ALA A 30 -10.80 8.09 -5.71
C ALA A 30 -11.29 6.89 -6.53
N TYR A 31 -11.44 5.78 -5.83
CA TYR A 31 -11.89 4.47 -6.23
C TYR A 31 -13.29 4.24 -5.63
N GLU A 32 -14.17 3.56 -6.35
CA GLU A 32 -15.50 3.24 -5.82
C GLU A 32 -15.45 1.90 -5.06
N ILE A 33 -15.62 1.97 -3.74
CA ILE A 33 -15.86 0.78 -2.90
C ILE A 33 -17.31 0.79 -2.50
N VAL A 34 -17.98 -0.33 -2.73
CA VAL A 34 -19.36 -0.55 -2.34
C VAL A 34 -19.44 -1.33 -1.02
N ASN A 35 -18.70 -2.42 -0.90
CA ASN A 35 -18.66 -3.25 0.30
C ASN A 35 -17.38 -4.11 0.34
N ARG A 36 -17.30 -5.07 1.27
CA ARG A 36 -16.28 -6.12 1.32
C ARG A 36 -16.90 -7.45 1.76
N TRP A 37 -16.14 -8.53 1.62
CA TRP A 37 -16.48 -9.80 2.27
C TRP A 37 -16.41 -9.68 3.80
N SER A 38 -17.48 -10.08 4.47
CA SER A 38 -17.61 -10.10 5.94
C SER A 38 -17.38 -11.49 6.52
N ALA A 39 -17.57 -12.53 5.71
CA ALA A 39 -17.23 -13.91 6.03
C ALA A 39 -16.93 -14.75 4.78
N THR A 40 -16.01 -15.71 4.87
CA THR A 40 -15.78 -16.70 3.81
C THR A 40 -15.88 -18.13 4.36
N GLN A 41 -16.00 -19.12 3.48
CA GLN A 41 -15.96 -20.54 3.86
C GLN A 41 -14.64 -20.93 4.54
N VAL A 42 -13.53 -20.26 4.22
CA VAL A 42 -12.18 -20.61 4.70
C VAL A 42 -11.79 -19.81 5.94
N ASP A 43 -12.04 -18.50 5.93
CA ASP A 43 -11.58 -17.59 6.99
C ASP A 43 -12.63 -17.38 8.09
N GLY A 44 -13.88 -17.82 7.85
CA GLY A 44 -15.00 -17.57 8.76
C GLY A 44 -15.43 -16.10 8.75
N GLY A 45 -16.18 -15.68 9.77
CA GLY A 45 -16.70 -14.32 9.87
C GLY A 45 -15.90 -13.41 10.81
N GLY A 46 -16.25 -12.12 10.80
CA GLY A 46 -15.62 -11.09 11.63
C GLY A 46 -14.47 -10.37 10.93
N LEU A 47 -14.39 -10.51 9.60
CA LEU A 47 -13.39 -9.86 8.76
C LEU A 47 -13.55 -8.34 8.81
N GLN A 48 -12.43 -7.65 8.96
CA GLN A 48 -12.31 -6.20 9.04
C GLN A 48 -11.53 -5.68 7.83
N ARG A 49 -11.59 -4.38 7.63
CA ARG A 49 -10.76 -3.71 6.64
C ARG A 49 -9.27 -3.95 6.93
N GLY A 50 -8.50 -4.19 5.87
CA GLY A 50 -7.13 -4.68 5.93
C GLY A 50 -7.04 -6.21 5.92
N ASP A 51 -8.03 -6.92 6.49
CA ASP A 51 -7.93 -8.38 6.60
C ASP A 51 -7.92 -9.04 5.21
N PRO A 52 -6.98 -9.98 4.99
CA PRO A 52 -6.93 -10.79 3.77
C PRO A 52 -8.12 -11.76 3.73
N VAL A 53 -8.45 -12.25 2.54
CA VAL A 53 -9.51 -13.25 2.36
C VAL A 53 -9.09 -14.36 1.42
N THR A 54 -9.54 -15.57 1.71
CA THR A 54 -9.49 -16.73 0.83
C THR A 54 -10.90 -17.03 0.34
N LEU A 55 -11.13 -16.78 -0.94
CA LEU A 55 -12.39 -17.03 -1.61
C LEU A 55 -12.26 -18.28 -2.47
N ARG A 56 -13.10 -19.26 -2.20
CA ARG A 56 -13.27 -20.39 -3.11
C ARG A 56 -14.11 -19.97 -4.29
N TRP A 57 -13.74 -20.41 -5.48
CA TRP A 57 -14.55 -20.22 -6.67
C TRP A 57 -14.81 -21.54 -7.38
N SER A 58 -15.98 -21.63 -8.00
CA SER A 58 -16.40 -22.80 -8.76
C SER A 58 -17.09 -22.41 -10.05
N ILE A 59 -17.19 -23.37 -10.96
CA ILE A 59 -17.94 -23.23 -12.21
C ILE A 59 -19.14 -24.15 -12.13
N VAL A 60 -20.32 -23.57 -12.27
CA VAL A 60 -21.59 -24.29 -12.17
C VAL A 60 -21.78 -25.14 -13.43
N PRO A 61 -21.89 -26.47 -13.29
CA PRO A 61 -22.08 -27.36 -14.43
C PRO A 61 -23.34 -27.04 -15.22
N ASP A 62 -23.30 -27.26 -16.53
CA ASP A 62 -24.48 -27.05 -17.37
C ASP A 62 -25.65 -27.93 -16.91
N GLY A 63 -26.86 -27.37 -16.87
CA GLY A 63 -28.04 -28.05 -16.35
C GLY A 63 -28.35 -27.78 -14.89
N GLU A 64 -27.37 -27.28 -14.12
CA GLU A 64 -27.50 -27.07 -12.68
C GLU A 64 -27.92 -25.64 -12.34
N SER A 65 -28.62 -25.47 -11.22
CA SER A 65 -29.05 -24.16 -10.70
C SER A 65 -28.09 -23.60 -9.66
N TYR A 66 -27.97 -22.28 -9.60
CA TYR A 66 -27.27 -21.54 -8.55
C TYR A 66 -28.00 -20.21 -8.26
N SER A 67 -27.43 -19.31 -7.46
CA SER A 67 -28.16 -18.12 -6.99
C SER A 67 -28.58 -17.16 -8.12
N ARG A 68 -27.88 -17.15 -9.27
CA ARG A 68 -28.14 -16.22 -10.39
C ARG A 68 -28.92 -16.83 -11.54
N SER A 69 -29.00 -18.15 -11.63
CA SER A 69 -29.68 -18.86 -12.72
C SER A 69 -30.25 -20.20 -12.25
N SER A 70 -31.41 -20.55 -12.80
CA SER A 70 -32.01 -21.88 -12.59
C SER A 70 -31.40 -22.98 -13.45
N ASN A 71 -30.56 -22.65 -14.43
CA ASN A 71 -30.00 -23.59 -15.40
C ASN A 71 -28.76 -22.99 -16.08
N SER A 72 -27.57 -23.28 -15.56
CA SER A 72 -26.32 -22.87 -16.18
C SER A 72 -26.15 -23.49 -17.57
N GLN A 73 -25.57 -22.73 -18.50
CA GLN A 73 -25.27 -23.09 -19.88
C GLN A 73 -23.85 -22.66 -20.28
N LEU A 74 -23.03 -22.30 -19.29
CA LEU A 74 -21.73 -21.66 -19.49
C LEU A 74 -20.70 -22.60 -20.11
N VAL A 75 -20.63 -23.85 -19.66
CA VAL A 75 -19.54 -24.76 -20.00
C VAL A 75 -19.57 -25.09 -21.48
N GLN A 76 -20.73 -25.48 -22.01
CA GLN A 76 -20.92 -25.75 -23.44
C GLN A 76 -20.72 -24.50 -24.29
N TYR A 77 -21.14 -23.33 -23.80
CA TYR A 77 -20.92 -22.05 -24.48
C TYR A 77 -19.43 -21.74 -24.62
N LEU A 78 -18.64 -21.83 -23.54
CA LEU A 78 -17.19 -21.63 -23.59
C LEU A 78 -16.47 -22.73 -24.39
N ASP A 79 -16.90 -23.99 -24.27
CA ASP A 79 -16.34 -25.12 -25.02
C ASP A 79 -16.46 -24.94 -26.54
N ASP A 80 -17.54 -24.31 -27.01
CA ASP A 80 -17.70 -23.97 -28.41
C ASP A 80 -16.85 -22.76 -28.82
N GLY A 81 -16.84 -21.70 -28.01
CA GLY A 81 -16.13 -20.46 -28.33
C GLY A 81 -14.62 -20.65 -28.42
N TRP A 82 -14.09 -21.58 -27.63
CA TRP A 82 -12.67 -21.91 -27.56
C TRP A 82 -12.30 -23.17 -28.34
N ASN A 83 -13.25 -23.72 -29.12
CA ASN A 83 -13.05 -24.92 -29.93
C ASN A 83 -12.47 -26.11 -29.13
N ILE A 84 -12.95 -26.31 -27.90
CA ILE A 84 -12.48 -27.38 -27.02
C ILE A 84 -12.78 -28.74 -27.67
N PRO A 85 -11.76 -29.57 -27.95
CA PRO A 85 -11.95 -30.89 -28.54
C PRO A 85 -12.87 -31.77 -27.69
N ALA A 86 -13.70 -32.59 -28.33
CA ALA A 86 -14.63 -33.49 -27.63
C ALA A 86 -13.94 -34.38 -26.57
N ALA A 87 -12.70 -34.80 -26.82
CA ALA A 87 -11.91 -35.60 -25.87
C ALA A 87 -11.55 -34.85 -24.57
N GLN A 88 -11.57 -33.51 -24.57
CA GLN A 88 -11.30 -32.65 -23.40
C GLN A 88 -12.58 -32.15 -22.73
N ARG A 89 -13.77 -32.38 -23.31
CA ARG A 89 -15.08 -31.99 -22.75
C ARG A 89 -15.50 -32.95 -21.63
N THR A 90 -14.68 -33.06 -20.60
CA THR A 90 -14.89 -33.90 -19.41
C THR A 90 -15.52 -33.09 -18.26
N PRO A 91 -16.06 -33.72 -17.20
CA PRO A 91 -16.47 -33.00 -15.99
C PRO A 91 -15.33 -32.25 -15.29
N ASP A 92 -14.08 -32.65 -15.50
CA ASP A 92 -12.91 -31.87 -15.08
C ASP A 92 -12.65 -30.72 -16.07
N TYR A 93 -12.79 -29.48 -15.60
CA TYR A 93 -12.65 -28.25 -16.39
C TYR A 93 -11.21 -27.79 -16.54
N THR A 94 -10.29 -28.28 -15.71
CA THR A 94 -8.92 -27.73 -15.59
C THR A 94 -8.06 -27.91 -16.85
N ASN A 95 -8.43 -28.83 -17.73
CA ASN A 95 -7.75 -29.08 -19.00
C ASN A 95 -8.25 -28.21 -20.17
N ARG A 96 -9.23 -27.34 -19.94
CA ARG A 96 -9.80 -26.48 -20.99
C ARG A 96 -9.01 -25.19 -21.11
N SER A 97 -8.77 -24.72 -22.34
CA SER A 97 -7.98 -23.49 -22.56
C SER A 97 -8.64 -22.25 -21.97
N TRP A 98 -9.97 -22.15 -22.00
CA TRP A 98 -10.69 -21.05 -21.34
C TRP A 98 -10.55 -21.09 -19.82
N TRP A 99 -10.41 -22.28 -19.22
CA TRP A 99 -10.20 -22.41 -17.78
C TRP A 99 -8.87 -21.79 -17.38
N THR A 100 -7.81 -21.99 -18.19
CA THR A 100 -6.52 -21.34 -17.97
C THR A 100 -6.64 -19.82 -17.94
N VAL A 101 -7.48 -19.23 -18.81
CA VAL A 101 -7.71 -17.78 -18.84
C VAL A 101 -8.42 -17.31 -17.59
N MET A 102 -9.51 -17.97 -17.19
CA MET A 102 -10.25 -17.64 -15.97
C MET A 102 -9.39 -17.79 -14.71
N ASN A 103 -8.63 -18.90 -14.61
CA ASN A 103 -7.73 -19.14 -13.47
C ASN A 103 -6.59 -18.11 -13.41
N THR A 104 -6.05 -17.70 -14.56
CA THR A 104 -5.01 -16.65 -14.62
C THR A 104 -5.57 -15.27 -14.27
N ALA A 105 -6.80 -14.96 -14.68
CA ALA A 105 -7.50 -13.75 -14.26
C ALA A 105 -7.60 -13.65 -12.73
N TYR A 106 -8.04 -14.74 -12.07
CA TYR A 106 -8.11 -14.78 -10.61
C TYR A 106 -6.77 -14.70 -9.90
N ALA A 107 -5.70 -15.25 -10.50
CA ALA A 107 -4.35 -15.14 -9.95
C ALA A 107 -3.87 -13.67 -9.87
N GLN A 108 -4.45 -12.75 -10.65
CA GLN A 108 -4.05 -11.33 -10.59
C GLN A 108 -4.44 -10.66 -9.26
N PHE A 109 -5.58 -10.99 -8.66
CA PHE A 109 -5.99 -10.44 -7.37
C PHE A 109 -4.96 -10.80 -6.28
N ALA A 110 -4.57 -12.08 -6.23
CA ALA A 110 -3.59 -12.59 -5.28
C ALA A 110 -2.16 -12.07 -5.49
N ARG A 111 -1.88 -11.49 -6.64
CA ARG A 111 -0.57 -10.90 -6.94
C ARG A 111 -0.43 -9.49 -6.36
N VAL A 112 -1.55 -8.79 -6.19
CA VAL A 112 -1.55 -7.35 -5.89
C VAL A 112 -2.25 -7.00 -4.58
N SER A 113 -2.96 -7.94 -3.93
CA SER A 113 -3.64 -7.71 -2.64
C SER A 113 -3.65 -8.98 -1.77
N GLY A 114 -4.25 -8.86 -0.58
CA GLY A 114 -4.46 -9.98 0.34
C GLY A 114 -5.57 -10.97 -0.05
N ILE A 115 -6.21 -10.81 -1.23
CA ILE A 115 -7.21 -11.78 -1.72
C ILE A 115 -6.51 -13.05 -2.24
N ARG A 116 -7.05 -14.23 -1.93
CA ARG A 116 -6.66 -15.51 -2.54
C ARG A 116 -7.87 -16.17 -3.16
N MET A 117 -7.73 -16.60 -4.42
CA MET A 117 -8.78 -17.30 -5.15
C MET A 117 -8.42 -18.78 -5.26
N GLU A 118 -9.24 -19.68 -4.72
CA GLU A 118 -9.00 -21.13 -4.72
C GLU A 118 -10.10 -21.87 -5.49
N TYR A 119 -9.75 -22.58 -6.57
CA TYR A 119 -10.73 -23.35 -7.33
C TYR A 119 -11.20 -24.58 -6.55
N VAL A 120 -12.51 -24.80 -6.51
CA VAL A 120 -13.12 -26.07 -6.07
C VAL A 120 -14.02 -26.63 -7.17
N ALA A 121 -13.88 -27.92 -7.46
CA ALA A 121 -14.72 -28.58 -8.46
C ALA A 121 -16.05 -29.01 -7.84
N GLU A 122 -17.18 -28.68 -8.48
CA GLU A 122 -18.51 -29.12 -8.06
C GLU A 122 -18.82 -30.57 -8.45
N LYS A 123 -18.13 -31.08 -9.48
CA LYS A 123 -18.18 -32.48 -9.90
C LYS A 123 -16.78 -33.10 -9.95
N PHE A 124 -16.68 -34.36 -9.55
CA PHE A 124 -15.50 -35.18 -9.79
C PHE A 124 -15.34 -35.48 -11.29
N ALA A 125 -14.16 -35.95 -11.69
CA ALA A 125 -13.89 -36.32 -13.09
C ALA A 125 -14.85 -37.40 -13.66
N ASN A 126 -15.47 -38.21 -12.80
CA ASN A 126 -16.47 -39.20 -13.18
C ASN A 126 -17.91 -38.63 -13.25
N GLY A 127 -18.09 -37.32 -13.04
CA GLY A 127 -19.38 -36.61 -13.12
C GLY A 127 -20.23 -36.66 -11.85
N VAL A 128 -19.76 -37.32 -10.78
CA VAL A 128 -20.44 -37.34 -9.48
C VAL A 128 -20.22 -36.01 -8.76
N ASP A 129 -21.26 -35.49 -8.11
CA ASP A 129 -21.16 -34.25 -7.34
C ASP A 129 -20.17 -34.40 -6.17
N THR A 130 -19.35 -33.38 -5.94
CA THR A 130 -18.42 -33.32 -4.81
C THR A 130 -19.10 -32.85 -3.52
N GLY A 131 -20.27 -32.23 -3.64
CA GLY A 131 -20.94 -31.52 -2.54
C GLY A 131 -20.27 -30.19 -2.18
N LEU A 132 -19.31 -29.73 -2.98
CA LEU A 132 -18.66 -28.43 -2.82
C LEU A 132 -19.32 -27.40 -3.75
N ALA A 133 -19.39 -26.17 -3.27
CA ALA A 133 -19.66 -24.97 -4.06
C ALA A 133 -18.69 -23.88 -3.58
N GLY A 134 -18.23 -23.02 -4.48
CA GLY A 134 -17.38 -21.89 -4.13
C GLY A 134 -18.09 -20.91 -3.18
N ASP A 135 -17.31 -20.03 -2.55
CA ASP A 135 -17.85 -18.75 -2.07
C ASP A 135 -18.47 -17.99 -3.25
N ILE A 136 -17.78 -18.04 -4.41
CA ILE A 136 -18.16 -17.47 -5.69
C ILE A 136 -18.48 -18.58 -6.69
N GLN A 137 -19.71 -18.63 -7.21
CA GLN A 137 -20.11 -19.52 -8.29
C GLN A 137 -20.23 -18.77 -9.62
N ILE A 138 -19.69 -19.36 -10.68
CA ILE A 138 -19.72 -18.79 -12.02
C ILE A 138 -20.57 -19.68 -12.91
N GLY A 139 -21.67 -19.12 -13.41
CA GLY A 139 -22.55 -19.78 -14.38
C GLY A 139 -22.88 -18.85 -15.53
N GLY A 140 -23.78 -19.30 -16.39
CA GLY A 140 -24.19 -18.49 -17.53
C GLY A 140 -25.54 -18.87 -18.09
N GLU A 141 -26.27 -17.88 -18.58
CA GLU A 141 -27.57 -18.02 -19.22
C GLU A 141 -27.77 -16.84 -20.20
N ASN A 142 -28.80 -16.91 -21.03
CA ASN A 142 -29.19 -15.79 -21.87
C ASN A 142 -29.77 -14.67 -20.99
N ILE A 143 -29.09 -13.52 -20.93
CA ILE A 143 -29.47 -12.39 -20.07
C ILE A 143 -30.49 -11.48 -20.77
N ASP A 144 -30.22 -11.05 -21.99
CA ASP A 144 -31.00 -10.02 -22.69
C ASP A 144 -31.32 -10.38 -24.16
N SER A 145 -30.98 -11.59 -24.59
CA SER A 145 -31.14 -12.10 -25.95
C SER A 145 -30.46 -11.29 -27.04
N THR A 146 -29.50 -10.44 -26.68
CA THR A 146 -28.78 -9.55 -27.61
C THR A 146 -27.29 -9.92 -27.64
N PRO A 147 -26.76 -10.47 -28.76
CA PRO A 147 -25.33 -10.77 -28.86
C PRO A 147 -24.48 -9.50 -28.65
N GLY A 148 -23.61 -9.52 -27.64
CA GLY A 148 -22.80 -8.36 -27.27
C GLY A 148 -23.56 -7.23 -26.58
N GLY A 149 -24.77 -7.50 -26.08
CA GLY A 149 -25.50 -6.64 -25.14
C GLY A 149 -24.87 -6.70 -23.75
N ALA A 150 -25.65 -7.02 -22.72
CA ALA A 150 -25.11 -7.34 -21.41
C ALA A 150 -24.13 -8.53 -21.52
N LEU A 151 -22.88 -8.34 -21.09
CA LEU A 151 -21.85 -9.38 -21.21
C LEU A 151 -21.85 -10.33 -20.01
N ALA A 152 -22.00 -9.76 -18.82
CA ALA A 152 -22.10 -10.48 -17.57
C ALA A 152 -22.66 -9.55 -16.48
N ASP A 153 -22.96 -10.12 -15.33
CA ASP A 153 -23.12 -9.40 -14.08
C ASP A 153 -22.55 -10.20 -12.91
N ASN A 154 -22.21 -9.51 -11.83
CA ASN A 154 -21.81 -10.12 -10.58
C ASN A 154 -22.57 -9.52 -9.39
N THR A 155 -22.86 -10.36 -8.40
CA THR A 155 -23.36 -9.91 -7.11
C THR A 155 -22.22 -9.28 -6.32
N PHE A 156 -22.50 -8.22 -5.55
CA PHE A 156 -21.54 -7.68 -4.59
C PHE A 156 -21.14 -8.74 -3.51
N PRO A 157 -20.11 -8.48 -2.68
CA PRO A 157 -19.59 -9.42 -1.70
C PRO A 157 -20.62 -10.04 -0.75
N ASP A 158 -20.19 -11.13 -0.10
CA ASP A 158 -21.02 -12.09 0.66
C ASP A 158 -21.95 -12.97 -0.21
N SER A 159 -21.66 -13.00 -1.51
CA SER A 159 -21.98 -14.08 -2.46
C SER A 159 -21.03 -14.02 -3.65
N GLY A 160 -20.86 -12.86 -4.29
CA GLY A 160 -19.93 -12.74 -5.43
C GLY A 160 -20.22 -13.68 -6.62
N ASP A 161 -21.43 -14.25 -6.70
CA ASP A 161 -21.82 -15.14 -7.79
C ASP A 161 -21.97 -14.37 -9.11
N MET A 162 -21.29 -14.87 -10.13
CA MET A 162 -21.21 -14.28 -11.46
C MET A 162 -22.13 -15.00 -12.44
N ARG A 163 -22.78 -14.25 -13.32
CA ARG A 163 -23.54 -14.75 -14.45
C ARG A 163 -23.01 -14.15 -15.74
N ILE A 164 -22.52 -15.00 -16.63
CA ILE A 164 -22.04 -14.63 -17.96
C ILE A 164 -23.16 -14.83 -18.98
N ASP A 165 -23.35 -13.87 -19.88
CA ASP A 165 -24.32 -13.99 -20.97
C ASP A 165 -23.88 -15.06 -21.98
N THR A 166 -24.77 -16.02 -22.22
CA THR A 166 -24.55 -17.09 -23.20
C THR A 166 -25.30 -16.85 -24.50
N THR A 167 -25.73 -15.62 -24.77
CA THR A 167 -26.34 -15.28 -26.06
C THR A 167 -25.31 -15.47 -27.17
N ARG A 168 -25.74 -16.19 -28.21
CA ARG A 168 -24.92 -16.54 -29.37
C ARG A 168 -25.22 -15.59 -30.52
N GLU A 169 -24.20 -15.36 -31.33
CA GLU A 169 -24.33 -14.70 -32.63
C GLU A 169 -25.35 -15.41 -33.53
N THR A 170 -25.81 -14.72 -34.58
CA THR A 170 -26.78 -15.30 -35.55
C THR A 170 -26.28 -16.56 -36.26
N ASN A 171 -24.96 -16.77 -36.31
CA ASN A 171 -24.32 -17.97 -36.86
C ASN A 171 -24.19 -19.12 -35.83
N GLY A 172 -24.74 -18.94 -34.62
CA GLY A 172 -24.71 -19.92 -33.53
C GLY A 172 -23.39 -19.95 -32.74
N GLN A 173 -22.43 -19.07 -33.04
CA GLN A 173 -21.16 -19.01 -32.31
C GLN A 173 -21.28 -18.14 -31.05
N PRO A 174 -20.53 -18.46 -29.99
CA PRO A 174 -20.27 -17.52 -28.89
C PRO A 174 -19.70 -16.20 -29.40
N THR A 175 -19.96 -15.11 -28.68
CA THR A 175 -19.52 -13.78 -29.09
C THR A 175 -18.00 -13.62 -28.90
N PHE A 176 -17.42 -12.61 -29.55
CA PHE A 176 -16.00 -12.24 -29.40
C PHE A 176 -15.59 -12.01 -27.93
N TRP A 177 -16.52 -11.47 -27.13
CA TRP A 177 -16.30 -11.08 -25.73
C TRP A 177 -15.99 -12.26 -24.80
N HIS A 178 -16.42 -13.47 -25.17
CA HIS A 178 -16.25 -14.69 -24.37
C HIS A 178 -15.31 -15.71 -25.02
N SER A 179 -14.91 -15.50 -26.28
CA SER A 179 -14.14 -16.45 -27.09
C SER A 179 -12.69 -16.02 -27.36
N THR A 180 -12.26 -14.88 -26.81
CA THR A 180 -10.88 -14.40 -26.92
C THR A 180 -10.25 -14.18 -25.56
N GLU A 181 -8.93 -14.37 -25.48
CA GLU A 181 -8.20 -14.32 -24.21
C GLU A 181 -8.31 -12.96 -23.52
N ALA A 182 -8.04 -11.86 -24.23
CA ALA A 182 -8.07 -10.54 -23.61
C ALA A 182 -9.47 -10.14 -23.13
N ALA A 183 -10.51 -10.47 -23.90
CA ALA A 183 -11.89 -10.15 -23.53
C ALA A 183 -12.37 -11.00 -22.35
N LEU A 184 -12.18 -12.33 -22.40
CA LEU A 184 -12.59 -13.20 -21.29
C LEU A 184 -11.81 -12.89 -20.02
N ARG A 185 -10.48 -12.67 -20.11
CA ARG A 185 -9.65 -12.30 -18.96
C ARG A 185 -10.17 -11.04 -18.29
N ASN A 186 -10.35 -9.96 -19.04
CA ASN A 186 -10.74 -8.68 -18.47
C ASN A 186 -12.21 -8.68 -18.01
N LEU A 187 -13.09 -9.45 -18.66
CA LEU A 187 -14.47 -9.66 -18.18
C LEU A 187 -14.46 -10.35 -16.82
N MET A 188 -13.71 -11.45 -16.70
CA MET A 188 -13.57 -12.16 -15.44
C MET A 188 -13.05 -11.25 -14.33
N ILE A 189 -12.05 -10.41 -14.63
CA ILE A 189 -11.49 -9.48 -13.64
C ILE A 189 -12.50 -8.38 -13.29
N HIS A 190 -13.16 -7.76 -14.27
CA HIS A 190 -14.15 -6.71 -14.06
C HIS A 190 -15.29 -7.19 -13.17
N GLU A 191 -15.93 -8.30 -13.57
CA GLU A 191 -17.05 -8.86 -12.82
C GLU A 191 -16.61 -9.32 -11.43
N THR A 192 -15.42 -9.92 -11.32
CA THR A 192 -14.88 -10.28 -9.99
C THR A 192 -14.60 -9.05 -9.14
N GLY A 193 -14.19 -7.93 -9.74
CA GLY A 193 -14.04 -6.66 -9.04
C GLY A 193 -15.31 -6.28 -8.29
N HIS A 194 -16.49 -6.40 -8.93
CA HIS A 194 -17.78 -6.27 -8.25
C HIS A 194 -17.96 -7.32 -7.15
N GLY A 195 -17.65 -8.59 -7.43
CA GLY A 195 -17.73 -9.70 -6.47
C GLY A 195 -16.84 -9.55 -5.23
N VAL A 196 -15.77 -8.74 -5.31
CA VAL A 196 -14.91 -8.37 -4.18
C VAL A 196 -15.17 -6.95 -3.67
N GLY A 197 -16.19 -6.26 -4.19
CA GLY A 197 -16.74 -5.05 -3.59
C GLY A 197 -16.40 -3.73 -4.26
N LEU A 198 -15.84 -3.77 -5.47
CA LEU A 198 -15.52 -2.57 -6.25
C LEU A 198 -16.74 -2.11 -7.07
N GLY A 199 -16.97 -0.81 -7.11
CA GLY A 199 -17.91 -0.15 -8.03
C GLY A 199 -17.24 0.17 -9.37
N HIS A 200 -17.89 1.01 -10.18
CA HIS A 200 -17.32 1.40 -11.48
C HIS A 200 -16.37 2.59 -11.32
N ALA A 201 -15.15 2.43 -11.83
CA ALA A 201 -14.15 3.49 -11.86
C ALA A 201 -14.56 4.59 -12.86
N GLN A 202 -14.32 5.85 -12.48
CA GLN A 202 -14.60 7.03 -13.30
C GLN A 202 -13.37 7.94 -13.33
N ASN A 203 -12.31 7.45 -13.99
CA ASN A 203 -11.02 8.13 -14.05
C ASN A 203 -10.82 8.88 -15.38
N THR A 204 -10.03 9.95 -15.35
CA THR A 204 -9.63 10.70 -16.54
C THR A 204 -8.13 10.58 -16.77
N GLY A 205 -7.74 10.20 -17.99
CA GLY A 205 -6.34 10.14 -18.41
C GLY A 205 -5.59 8.87 -18.02
N VAL A 206 -6.22 7.96 -17.27
CA VAL A 206 -5.72 6.63 -16.92
C VAL A 206 -6.81 5.59 -17.17
N ALA A 207 -6.41 4.34 -17.40
CA ALA A 207 -7.34 3.23 -17.58
C ALA A 207 -7.60 2.51 -16.25
N ALA A 208 -8.80 1.97 -16.09
CA ALA A 208 -9.13 1.01 -15.04
C ALA A 208 -9.93 -0.16 -15.62
N VAL A 209 -9.75 -1.36 -15.05
CA VAL A 209 -10.57 -2.51 -15.49
C VAL A 209 -12.01 -2.35 -15.04
N MET A 210 -12.24 -1.62 -13.94
CA MET A 210 -13.57 -1.33 -13.40
C MET A 210 -14.27 -0.15 -14.09
N GLU A 211 -13.77 0.39 -15.21
CA GLU A 211 -14.59 1.32 -16.02
C GLU A 211 -15.90 0.65 -16.47
N GLY A 212 -17.00 1.41 -16.57
CA GLY A 212 -18.35 0.87 -16.86
C GLY A 212 -18.56 0.19 -18.22
N GLY A 213 -17.49 -0.08 -18.97
CA GLY A 213 -17.49 -0.91 -20.17
C GLY A 213 -16.25 -1.79 -20.22
N LEU A 214 -16.36 -2.95 -20.86
CA LEU A 214 -15.25 -3.90 -20.95
C LEU A 214 -14.11 -3.35 -21.82
N ARG A 215 -12.93 -3.22 -21.20
CA ARG A 215 -11.69 -2.89 -21.90
C ARG A 215 -10.95 -4.16 -22.31
N THR A 216 -10.39 -4.17 -23.52
CA THR A 216 -9.58 -5.30 -24.03
C THR A 216 -8.14 -4.89 -24.38
N ASP A 217 -7.84 -3.60 -24.27
CA ASP A 217 -6.56 -2.97 -24.56
C ASP A 217 -5.60 -2.93 -23.35
N ILE A 218 -6.06 -3.39 -22.18
CA ILE A 218 -5.30 -3.46 -20.94
C ILE A 218 -5.10 -4.92 -20.49
N TRP A 219 -4.11 -5.13 -19.61
CA TRP A 219 -3.83 -6.43 -19.02
C TRP A 219 -4.43 -6.53 -17.61
N GLY A 220 -5.76 -6.61 -17.51
CA GLY A 220 -6.45 -6.82 -16.24
C GLY A 220 -6.44 -5.61 -15.28
N LEU A 221 -6.35 -5.88 -13.98
CA LEU A 221 -6.39 -4.86 -12.90
C LEU A 221 -5.41 -3.73 -13.19
N GLN A 222 -5.81 -2.48 -12.99
CA GLN A 222 -4.94 -1.29 -13.08
C GLN A 222 -4.81 -0.62 -11.71
N PHE A 223 -4.00 0.43 -11.60
CA PHE A 223 -3.61 0.99 -10.30
C PHE A 223 -4.80 1.37 -9.40
N ASP A 224 -5.84 2.01 -9.94
CA ASP A 224 -7.02 2.42 -9.17
C ASP A 224 -7.76 1.20 -8.57
N ASP A 225 -7.86 0.13 -9.35
CA ASP A 225 -8.43 -1.15 -8.91
C ASP A 225 -7.56 -1.76 -7.79
N VAL A 226 -6.24 -1.80 -7.98
CA VAL A 226 -5.27 -2.33 -7.00
C VAL A 226 -5.30 -1.52 -5.70
N TYR A 227 -5.36 -0.20 -5.78
CA TYR A 227 -5.47 0.69 -4.63
C TYR A 227 -6.72 0.36 -3.81
N ALA A 228 -7.86 0.18 -4.47
CA ALA A 228 -9.13 -0.15 -3.82
C ALA A 228 -9.08 -1.53 -3.15
N LEU A 229 -8.48 -2.52 -3.83
CA LEU A 229 -8.31 -3.86 -3.29
C LEU A 229 -7.41 -3.86 -2.05
N ASN A 230 -6.29 -3.14 -2.07
CA ASN A 230 -5.39 -3.04 -0.91
C ASN A 230 -6.07 -2.33 0.26
N ARG A 231 -6.84 -1.27 -0.04
CA ARG A 231 -7.63 -0.58 0.99
C ARG A 231 -8.63 -1.52 1.67
N GLN A 232 -9.17 -2.51 0.96
CA GLN A 232 -10.07 -3.48 1.58
C GLN A 232 -9.34 -4.65 2.20
N TYR A 233 -8.52 -5.35 1.44
CA TYR A 233 -8.04 -6.68 1.79
C TYR A 233 -6.55 -6.72 2.13
N GLY A 234 -5.94 -5.55 2.31
CA GLY A 234 -4.52 -5.44 2.58
C GLY A 234 -3.66 -5.76 1.37
N ASP A 235 -2.35 -5.64 1.57
CA ASP A 235 -1.37 -5.95 0.55
C ASP A 235 -1.08 -7.47 0.47
N PRO A 236 -0.23 -7.94 -0.47
CA PRO A 236 0.07 -9.36 -0.60
C PRO A 236 0.71 -10.03 0.64
N LEU A 237 1.32 -9.26 1.55
CA LEU A 237 1.96 -9.74 2.78
C LEU A 237 0.99 -9.95 3.94
N GLU A 238 -0.23 -9.40 3.83
CA GLU A 238 -1.28 -9.66 4.81
C GLU A 238 -1.71 -11.15 4.87
N ARG A 239 -1.45 -11.89 3.79
CA ARG A 239 -1.82 -13.31 3.71
C ARG A 239 -1.05 -14.18 4.69
N ASN A 240 -1.65 -15.32 5.03
CA ASN A 240 -1.10 -16.31 5.97
C ASN A 240 -0.87 -15.73 7.38
N GLY A 241 -1.72 -14.76 7.75
CA GLY A 241 -1.79 -14.18 9.08
C GLY A 241 -1.03 -12.86 9.26
N GLY A 242 -0.59 -12.25 8.17
CA GLY A 242 -0.07 -10.89 8.10
C GLY A 242 1.26 -10.64 8.77
N ASN A 243 1.89 -9.54 8.39
CA ASN A 243 3.09 -9.01 9.01
C ASN A 243 2.79 -7.88 10.01
N ASP A 244 1.54 -7.79 10.49
CA ASP A 244 1.04 -6.83 11.50
C ASP A 244 1.74 -6.82 12.88
N ILE A 245 2.50 -7.88 13.18
CA ILE A 245 3.15 -8.06 14.48
C ILE A 245 4.60 -8.50 14.34
N ALA A 246 5.42 -8.11 15.31
CA ALA A 246 6.85 -8.40 15.34
C ALA A 246 7.22 -9.88 15.15
N SER A 247 6.43 -10.81 15.69
CA SER A 247 6.68 -12.25 15.56
C SER A 247 6.40 -12.83 14.17
N LYS A 248 5.69 -12.08 13.32
CA LYS A 248 5.36 -12.44 11.93
C LYS A 248 6.05 -11.51 10.92
N ALA A 249 7.05 -10.76 11.36
CA ALA A 249 7.75 -9.80 10.51
C ALA A 249 8.29 -10.45 9.23
N SER A 250 8.01 -9.83 8.09
CA SER A 250 8.38 -10.31 6.76
C SER A 250 9.91 -10.31 6.59
N PRO A 251 10.52 -11.43 6.17
CA PRO A 251 11.98 -11.54 6.10
C PRO A 251 12.54 -10.79 4.89
N LEU A 252 13.49 -9.89 5.17
CA LEU A 252 14.33 -9.22 4.16
C LEU A 252 15.65 -9.97 3.91
N GLY A 253 16.02 -10.89 4.80
CA GLY A 253 17.22 -11.72 4.68
C GLY A 253 18.39 -11.25 5.54
N SER A 254 19.57 -11.85 5.29
CA SER A 254 20.80 -11.55 6.02
C SER A 254 21.70 -10.59 5.24
N PHE A 255 22.29 -9.64 5.95
CA PHE A 255 23.12 -8.57 5.42
C PHE A 255 24.55 -8.68 5.96
N THR A 256 25.48 -8.74 5.00
CA THR A 256 26.88 -8.32 5.11
C THR A 256 26.99 -6.87 4.67
N THR A 257 28.09 -6.21 5.02
CA THR A 257 28.35 -4.84 4.60
C THR A 257 28.45 -4.75 3.07
N GLY A 258 27.89 -3.68 2.49
CA GLY A 258 27.76 -3.47 1.05
C GLY A 258 26.49 -4.06 0.43
N GLN A 259 25.66 -4.80 1.17
CA GLN A 259 24.40 -5.34 0.65
C GLN A 259 23.23 -4.37 0.80
N SER A 260 22.30 -4.43 -0.14
CA SER A 260 21.06 -3.66 -0.13
C SER A 260 19.89 -4.49 -0.64
N ILE A 261 18.68 -4.06 -0.29
CA ILE A 261 17.42 -4.60 -0.77
C ILE A 261 16.41 -3.48 -0.95
N SER A 262 15.49 -3.70 -1.88
CA SER A 262 14.32 -2.85 -2.11
C SER A 262 13.07 -3.73 -2.22
N ARG A 263 11.94 -3.23 -1.72
CA ARG A 263 10.62 -3.86 -1.74
C ARG A 263 9.54 -2.79 -1.97
N GLY A 264 8.40 -3.17 -2.51
CA GLY A 264 7.29 -2.26 -2.80
C GLY A 264 7.62 -1.33 -3.98
N ARG A 265 8.04 -1.88 -5.12
CA ARG A 265 8.56 -1.09 -6.26
C ARG A 265 7.56 -0.87 -7.39
N ASP A 266 6.42 -1.56 -7.37
CA ASP A 266 5.57 -1.65 -8.55
C ASP A 266 4.40 -0.63 -8.55
N ALA A 267 4.16 0.07 -7.43
CA ALA A 267 3.14 1.12 -7.32
C ALA A 267 3.62 2.48 -7.86
N VAL A 268 4.32 2.53 -9.00
CA VAL A 268 4.99 3.74 -9.51
C VAL A 268 4.27 4.45 -10.65
N ASP A 269 3.36 3.77 -11.35
CA ASP A 269 2.55 4.35 -12.41
C ASP A 269 1.12 3.79 -12.39
N SER A 270 0.26 4.23 -13.32
CA SER A 270 -1.14 3.82 -13.38
C SER A 270 -1.36 2.45 -14.06
N THR A 271 -0.35 1.93 -14.75
CA THR A 271 -0.43 0.72 -15.57
C THR A 271 0.14 -0.46 -14.81
N VAL A 272 -0.68 -1.48 -14.57
CA VAL A 272 -0.20 -2.69 -13.92
C VAL A 272 0.11 -3.74 -14.98
N ASN A 273 1.39 -4.08 -15.09
CA ASN A 273 1.91 -5.04 -16.05
C ASN A 273 1.84 -6.47 -15.52
N GLN A 274 2.14 -7.45 -16.38
CA GLN A 274 2.08 -8.88 -16.05
C GLN A 274 3.05 -9.33 -14.95
N PHE A 275 4.15 -8.61 -14.72
CA PHE A 275 5.17 -8.99 -13.76
C PHE A 275 5.17 -8.15 -12.49
N ASP A 276 4.27 -7.17 -12.40
CA ASP A 276 4.14 -6.29 -11.25
C ASP A 276 3.52 -7.07 -10.08
N SER A 277 4.36 -7.35 -9.08
CA SER A 277 4.08 -8.26 -7.96
C SER A 277 4.73 -7.83 -6.64
N ASP A 278 5.52 -6.75 -6.63
CA ASP A 278 6.19 -6.15 -5.49
C ASP A 278 5.37 -4.94 -4.99
N TRP A 279 4.22 -5.25 -4.40
CA TRP A 279 3.27 -4.28 -3.83
C TRP A 279 3.39 -4.30 -2.31
N LEU A 280 3.59 -3.12 -1.71
CA LEU A 280 3.56 -2.93 -0.25
C LEU A 280 2.76 -1.69 0.09
N GLY A 281 1.87 -1.78 1.07
CA GLY A 281 1.08 -0.62 1.47
C GLY A 281 0.46 -0.76 2.85
N ILE A 282 0.37 0.38 3.54
CA ILE A 282 -0.41 0.48 4.78
C ILE A 282 -1.84 0.81 4.42
N ASP A 283 -2.82 -0.02 4.76
CA ASP A 283 -4.22 0.18 4.41
C ASP A 283 -4.93 1.23 5.28
N GLY A 284 -4.44 1.51 6.49
CA GLY A 284 -5.02 2.49 7.41
C GLY A 284 -4.31 2.63 8.76
N THR A 285 -4.99 3.23 9.75
CA THR A 285 -4.36 3.56 11.06
C THR A 285 -4.16 2.36 11.99
N SER A 286 -4.92 1.28 11.79
CA SER A 286 -4.82 0.05 12.57
C SER A 286 -3.67 -0.84 12.13
N ASP A 287 -3.33 -0.77 10.84
CA ASP A 287 -2.31 -1.56 10.17
C ASP A 287 -0.90 -1.18 10.63
N ALA A 288 -0.02 -2.19 10.70
CA ALA A 288 1.38 -2.03 10.98
C ALA A 288 2.25 -3.09 10.28
N ASP A 289 2.90 -2.74 9.19
CA ASP A 289 3.89 -3.62 8.58
C ASP A 289 5.16 -3.81 9.42
N TRP A 290 5.50 -5.07 9.71
CA TRP A 290 6.80 -5.45 10.28
C TRP A 290 7.68 -6.19 9.28
N PHE A 291 8.95 -5.81 9.24
CA PHE A 291 9.99 -6.50 8.49
C PHE A 291 11.14 -6.92 9.41
N ARG A 292 11.85 -7.98 9.03
CA ARG A 292 13.02 -8.47 9.76
C ARG A 292 14.22 -8.62 8.83
N PHE A 293 15.37 -8.12 9.28
CA PHE A 293 16.65 -8.41 8.64
C PHE A 293 17.67 -8.86 9.70
N THR A 294 18.67 -9.63 9.27
CA THR A 294 19.74 -10.09 10.15
C THR A 294 21.05 -9.45 9.70
N THR A 295 21.84 -8.89 10.61
CA THR A 295 23.23 -8.48 10.29
C THR A 295 24.20 -9.56 10.75
N VAL A 296 25.19 -9.89 9.93
CA VAL A 296 26.22 -10.89 10.30
C VAL A 296 27.46 -10.28 10.96
N GLY A 297 27.56 -8.96 10.93
CA GLY A 297 28.67 -8.17 11.45
C GLY A 297 28.18 -6.83 11.99
N THR A 298 29.11 -6.05 12.51
CA THR A 298 28.84 -4.65 12.86
C THR A 298 28.84 -3.78 11.61
N GLY A 299 28.09 -2.69 11.63
CA GLY A 299 27.98 -1.81 10.48
C GLY A 299 26.83 -0.83 10.61
N PHE A 300 26.49 -0.19 9.50
CA PHE A 300 25.58 0.94 9.44
C PHE A 300 24.37 0.61 8.59
N ALA A 301 23.19 0.60 9.22
CA ALA A 301 21.93 0.45 8.53
C ALA A 301 21.45 1.81 8.00
N ASN A 302 21.12 1.86 6.71
CA ASN A 302 20.39 2.96 6.11
C ASN A 302 19.04 2.43 5.64
N ILE A 303 17.97 3.01 6.15
CA ILE A 303 16.60 2.59 5.90
C ILE A 303 15.84 3.79 5.37
N LYS A 304 15.25 3.66 4.19
CA LYS A 304 14.47 4.69 3.54
C LYS A 304 13.08 4.16 3.24
N LEU A 305 12.08 4.94 3.60
CA LEU A 305 10.68 4.66 3.35
C LEU A 305 10.12 5.76 2.44
N THR A 306 9.76 5.39 1.22
CA THR A 306 9.30 6.34 0.21
C THR A 306 7.83 6.06 -0.09
N PRO A 307 6.88 6.93 0.28
CA PRO A 307 5.53 6.86 -0.25
C PRO A 307 5.55 6.92 -1.79
N ILE A 308 4.82 6.02 -2.44
CA ILE A 308 4.76 5.94 -3.91
C ILE A 308 3.32 5.82 -4.39
N GLY A 309 3.11 6.16 -5.66
CA GLY A 309 1.81 6.11 -6.31
C GLY A 309 1.71 7.13 -7.44
N PRO A 310 1.00 6.83 -8.54
CA PRO A 310 0.68 7.80 -9.57
C PRO A 310 -0.27 8.89 -9.05
N SER A 311 -0.38 9.96 -9.82
CA SER A 311 -1.47 10.92 -9.70
C SER A 311 -2.38 10.84 -10.92
N TYR A 312 -3.69 10.92 -10.69
CA TYR A 312 -4.70 10.94 -11.75
C TYR A 312 -5.94 11.72 -11.29
N VAL A 313 -6.89 11.93 -12.20
CA VAL A 313 -8.14 12.61 -11.87
C VAL A 313 -9.25 11.57 -11.78
N SER A 314 -9.96 11.51 -10.66
CA SER A 314 -11.21 10.77 -10.52
C SER A 314 -12.40 11.73 -10.40
N VAL A 315 -13.58 11.30 -10.83
CA VAL A 315 -14.81 12.10 -10.67
C VAL A 315 -15.14 12.31 -9.19
N GLN A 316 -14.79 11.35 -8.33
CA GLN A 316 -15.10 11.33 -6.90
C GLN A 316 -14.23 12.30 -6.08
N GLN A 317 -12.93 12.40 -6.38
CA GLN A 317 -11.97 13.20 -5.59
C GLN A 317 -11.31 14.36 -6.35
N GLY A 318 -11.52 14.46 -7.67
CA GLY A 318 -10.73 15.37 -8.50
C GLY A 318 -9.29 14.86 -8.60
N ASN A 319 -8.31 15.73 -8.35
CA ASN A 319 -6.89 15.33 -8.40
C ASN A 319 -6.55 14.41 -7.23
N PHE A 320 -6.33 13.13 -7.53
CA PHE A 320 -5.85 12.14 -6.60
C PHE A 320 -4.33 11.96 -6.76
N ASN A 321 -3.62 11.94 -5.63
CA ASN A 321 -2.18 11.68 -5.58
C ASN A 321 -1.89 10.52 -4.64
N ALA A 322 -1.75 9.32 -5.18
CA ALA A 322 -1.58 8.11 -4.38
C ALA A 322 -0.25 8.07 -3.60
N ALA A 323 0.75 8.86 -3.99
CA ALA A 323 2.00 9.01 -3.22
C ALA A 323 1.85 9.91 -1.98
N ALA A 324 0.67 10.49 -1.73
CA ALA A 324 0.44 11.43 -0.63
C ALA A 324 -0.92 11.23 0.03
N GLN A 325 -1.12 10.05 0.61
CA GLN A 325 -2.36 9.61 1.28
C GLN A 325 -2.20 9.45 2.79
N SER A 326 -1.01 9.06 3.24
CA SER A 326 -0.71 8.90 4.67
C SER A 326 0.66 9.47 5.02
N ASP A 327 0.77 9.97 6.25
CA ASP A 327 1.98 10.34 6.95
C ASP A 327 2.54 9.09 7.61
N LEU A 328 3.65 8.59 7.08
CA LEU A 328 4.22 7.31 7.48
C LEU A 328 5.21 7.50 8.63
N THR A 329 5.23 6.56 9.55
CA THR A 329 6.24 6.47 10.61
C THR A 329 7.12 5.26 10.38
N LEU A 330 8.43 5.46 10.32
CA LEU A 330 9.44 4.42 10.21
C LEU A 330 10.14 4.21 11.55
N GLN A 331 10.26 2.95 11.98
CA GLN A 331 10.97 2.60 13.21
C GLN A 331 11.93 1.44 12.97
N LEU A 332 13.08 1.51 13.63
CA LEU A 332 14.06 0.43 13.71
C LEU A 332 14.13 -0.05 15.16
N LEU A 333 14.06 -1.37 15.35
CA LEU A 333 13.97 -2.02 16.65
C LEU A 333 14.95 -3.19 16.75
N THR A 334 15.37 -3.51 17.98
CA THR A 334 16.02 -4.81 18.26
C THR A 334 14.96 -5.91 18.25
N ALA A 335 15.36 -7.14 17.89
CA ALA A 335 14.49 -8.32 18.05
C ALA A 335 14.71 -9.04 19.40
N ASN A 336 15.94 -9.02 19.93
CA ASN A 336 16.38 -9.82 21.08
C ASN A 336 17.14 -8.97 22.11
N PRO A 337 17.04 -9.26 23.42
CA PRO A 337 16.21 -10.30 24.06
C PRO A 337 14.72 -9.92 24.16
N THR A 338 14.38 -8.65 23.91
CA THR A 338 13.00 -8.14 23.84
C THR A 338 12.94 -7.07 22.77
N VAL A 339 11.81 -6.97 22.07
CA VAL A 339 11.61 -5.91 21.06
C VAL A 339 11.71 -4.54 21.70
N SER A 340 12.73 -3.77 21.34
CA SER A 340 12.94 -2.40 21.81
C SER A 340 13.26 -1.45 20.67
N GLU A 341 12.68 -0.27 20.68
CA GLU A 341 12.96 0.77 19.69
C GLU A 341 14.40 1.27 19.82
N ILE A 342 15.10 1.32 18.69
CA ILE A 342 16.43 1.91 18.54
C ILE A 342 16.28 3.34 18.02
N LYS A 343 15.49 3.51 16.96
CA LYS A 343 15.30 4.78 16.28
C LYS A 343 13.91 4.86 15.66
N ARG A 344 13.40 6.08 15.56
CA ARG A 344 12.16 6.45 14.90
C ARG A 344 12.41 7.63 13.97
N ALA A 345 11.79 7.59 12.80
CA ALA A 345 11.65 8.68 11.86
C ALA A 345 10.15 8.92 11.59
N ASN A 346 9.74 10.14 11.88
CA ASN A 346 8.45 10.76 11.54
C ASN A 346 8.75 12.26 11.49
N ASN A 347 9.52 12.64 10.48
CA ASN A 347 10.08 13.98 10.33
C ASN A 347 9.38 14.76 9.22
N THR A 348 8.65 14.08 8.36
CA THR A 348 7.91 14.64 7.25
C THR A 348 6.41 14.61 7.55
N GLY A 349 5.59 14.98 6.57
CA GLY A 349 4.14 14.82 6.67
C GLY A 349 3.65 13.87 5.59
N ILE A 350 2.37 13.98 5.26
CA ILE A 350 1.72 13.16 4.22
C ILE A 350 2.54 13.16 2.92
N GLY A 351 2.86 11.96 2.43
CA GLY A 351 3.64 11.73 1.20
C GLY A 351 5.12 12.09 1.30
N GLY A 352 5.61 12.42 2.49
CA GLY A 352 7.01 12.68 2.74
C GLY A 352 7.83 11.40 2.93
N VAL A 353 9.10 11.47 2.54
CA VAL A 353 10.04 10.35 2.69
C VAL A 353 10.57 10.33 4.12
N GLU A 354 10.44 9.19 4.79
CA GLU A 354 11.11 8.95 6.06
C GLU A 354 12.45 8.24 5.85
N SER A 355 13.42 8.54 6.70
CA SER A 355 14.75 7.93 6.62
C SER A 355 15.40 7.80 7.99
N ILE A 356 16.03 6.65 8.20
CA ILE A 356 16.99 6.39 9.27
C ILE A 356 18.33 6.18 8.56
N GLY A 357 19.15 7.22 8.53
CA GLY A 357 20.48 7.18 7.92
C GLY A 357 21.54 6.76 8.95
N ALA A 358 22.56 6.04 8.47
CA ALA A 358 23.77 5.71 9.22
C ALA A 358 23.54 5.22 10.66
N MET A 359 22.53 4.37 10.89
CA MET A 359 22.32 3.79 12.22
C MET A 359 23.34 2.69 12.49
N PHE A 360 24.22 2.91 13.48
CA PHE A 360 25.20 1.90 13.88
C PHE A 360 24.55 0.73 14.61
N LEU A 361 24.77 -0.47 14.09
CA LEU A 361 24.36 -1.74 14.66
C LEU A 361 25.59 -2.48 15.17
N SER A 362 25.84 -2.37 16.48
CA SER A 362 27.05 -2.85 17.15
C SER A 362 27.08 -4.35 17.44
N THR A 363 25.92 -5.02 17.33
CA THR A 363 25.78 -6.44 17.66
C THR A 363 25.20 -7.16 16.46
N PRO A 364 25.90 -8.14 15.88
CA PRO A 364 25.31 -9.01 14.85
C PRO A 364 24.04 -9.68 15.39
N GLY A 365 22.98 -9.69 14.59
CA GLY A 365 21.73 -10.30 15.01
C GLY A 365 20.52 -9.83 14.23
N ASP A 366 19.34 -10.22 14.72
CA ASP A 366 18.06 -9.84 14.13
C ASP A 366 17.63 -8.43 14.56
N TYR A 367 17.21 -7.66 13.57
CA TYR A 367 16.63 -6.34 13.71
C TYR A 367 15.27 -6.31 13.03
N LEU A 368 14.39 -5.46 13.56
CA LEU A 368 13.03 -5.28 13.05
C LEU A 368 12.86 -3.87 12.53
N ILE A 369 12.10 -3.75 11.45
CA ILE A 369 11.58 -2.49 10.94
C ILE A 369 10.08 -2.52 11.17
N ARG A 370 9.51 -1.42 11.65
CA ARG A 370 8.06 -1.24 11.71
C ARG A 370 7.67 0.01 10.95
N ILE A 371 6.64 -0.12 10.12
CA ILE A 371 6.02 0.98 9.38
C ILE A 371 4.58 1.11 9.86
N ARG A 372 4.08 2.35 9.97
CA ARG A 372 2.68 2.65 10.29
C ARG A 372 2.22 3.89 9.55
N GLY A 373 0.93 3.98 9.26
CA GLY A 373 0.28 5.18 8.72
C GLY A 373 -0.54 5.91 9.78
N ASN A 374 -0.64 7.25 9.64
CA ASN A 374 -1.39 8.09 10.58
C ASN A 374 -2.79 8.49 10.06
N GLN A 375 -3.06 8.28 8.77
CA GLN A 375 -4.37 8.49 8.15
C GLN A 375 -5.06 7.15 7.87
N ASP A 376 -6.39 7.15 7.96
CA ASP A 376 -7.22 6.00 7.58
C ASP A 376 -7.39 5.96 6.05
N ALA A 377 -6.27 5.82 5.36
CA ALA A 377 -6.14 5.79 3.91
C ALA A 377 -5.03 4.81 3.53
N ASN A 378 -5.22 4.13 2.41
CA ASN A 378 -4.18 3.26 1.86
C ASN A 378 -2.99 4.10 1.37
N GLN A 379 -1.77 3.75 1.75
CA GLN A 379 -0.55 4.37 1.25
C GLN A 379 0.43 3.28 0.83
N PHE A 380 0.62 3.14 -0.49
CA PHE A 380 1.71 2.33 -1.01
C PHE A 380 3.06 2.98 -0.70
N TYR A 381 4.07 2.17 -0.49
CA TYR A 381 5.43 2.64 -0.21
C TYR A 381 6.49 1.69 -0.77
N GLN A 382 7.67 2.25 -1.02
CA GLN A 382 8.91 1.51 -1.26
C GLN A 382 9.76 1.51 0.01
N LEU A 383 10.24 0.34 0.41
CA LEU A 383 11.19 0.16 1.51
C LEU A 383 12.56 -0.21 0.95
N ASP A 384 13.54 0.68 1.16
CA ASP A 384 14.94 0.44 0.85
C ASP A 384 15.73 0.23 2.14
N VAL A 385 16.49 -0.87 2.20
CA VAL A 385 17.40 -1.16 3.31
C VAL A 385 18.78 -1.45 2.76
N SER A 386 19.80 -0.80 3.30
CA SER A 386 21.19 -1.13 3.01
C SER A 386 22.00 -1.22 4.29
N PHE A 387 23.01 -2.08 4.26
CA PHE A 387 23.95 -2.24 5.35
C PHE A 387 25.35 -1.94 4.84
N THR A 388 26.02 -0.98 5.48
CA THR A 388 27.29 -0.41 5.02
C THR A 388 28.37 -0.60 6.07
N GLU A 389 29.63 -0.58 5.65
CA GLU A 389 30.76 -0.64 6.57
C GLU A 389 30.80 0.60 7.46
N ALA A 390 31.51 0.47 8.58
CA ALA A 390 31.86 1.66 9.36
C ALA A 390 32.64 2.65 8.48
N PRO A 391 32.42 3.97 8.67
CA PRO A 391 33.24 4.97 8.01
C PRO A 391 34.72 4.62 8.20
N ALA A 392 35.44 4.47 7.09
CA ALA A 392 36.88 4.41 7.13
C ALA A 392 37.44 5.78 7.56
N THR A 393 38.70 5.79 7.97
CA THR A 393 39.48 6.98 8.31
C THR A 393 39.17 8.15 7.36
N GLY A 394 38.67 9.26 7.89
CA GLY A 394 38.40 10.47 7.13
C GLY A 394 37.28 10.38 6.07
N THR A 395 36.31 9.48 6.22
CA THR A 395 35.20 9.34 5.26
C THR A 395 33.86 9.93 5.71
N SER A 396 33.68 10.19 7.01
CA SER A 396 32.45 10.77 7.57
C SER A 396 32.78 11.71 8.73
N VAL A 397 31.87 12.66 8.98
CA VAL A 397 31.90 13.59 10.12
C VAL A 397 30.54 13.69 10.82
N ASP A 398 29.62 12.78 10.51
CA ASP A 398 28.37 12.58 11.24
C ASP A 398 28.73 11.85 12.55
N LEU A 399 29.19 12.60 13.56
CA LEU A 399 29.75 12.03 14.79
C LEU A 399 28.66 11.41 15.69
N ASN A 400 27.43 11.92 15.62
CA ASN A 400 26.32 11.35 16.37
C ASN A 400 25.66 10.16 15.66
N LEU A 401 26.04 9.89 14.40
CA LEU A 401 25.57 8.79 13.57
C LEU A 401 24.05 8.85 13.36
N ASP A 402 23.50 10.06 13.17
CA ASP A 402 22.08 10.28 12.89
C ASP A 402 21.74 10.38 11.39
N GLY A 403 22.77 10.28 10.55
CA GLY A 403 22.67 10.34 9.10
C GLY A 403 22.81 11.76 8.53
N VAL A 404 22.99 12.79 9.36
CA VAL A 404 23.02 14.19 8.92
C VAL A 404 24.27 14.91 9.43
N THR A 405 25.20 15.21 8.53
CA THR A 405 26.34 16.09 8.84
C THR A 405 25.89 17.52 9.10
N SER A 406 25.79 17.90 10.37
CA SER A 406 25.13 19.13 10.84
C SER A 406 25.92 19.86 11.93
N ARG A 407 25.32 20.93 12.48
CA ARG A 407 25.89 21.65 13.63
C ARG A 407 26.04 20.75 14.86
N ALA A 408 25.17 19.76 15.04
CA ALA A 408 25.24 18.86 16.19
C ALA A 408 26.55 18.08 16.22
N ASP A 409 27.05 17.66 15.05
CA ASP A 409 28.33 16.97 14.93
C ASP A 409 29.51 17.88 15.25
N TRP A 410 29.43 19.14 14.82
CA TRP A 410 30.44 20.13 15.15
C TRP A 410 30.50 20.42 16.65
N GLU A 411 29.35 20.43 17.33
CA GLU A 411 29.29 20.58 18.78
C GLU A 411 29.91 19.39 19.51
N LEU A 412 29.69 18.16 19.03
CA LEU A 412 30.37 16.97 19.54
C LEU A 412 31.89 17.03 19.29
N PHE A 413 32.30 17.40 18.09
CA PHE A 413 33.70 17.55 17.73
C PHE A 413 34.40 18.53 18.69
N LEU A 414 33.78 19.70 18.93
CA LEU A 414 34.30 20.70 19.86
C LEU A 414 34.33 20.22 21.30
N THR A 415 33.29 19.50 21.75
CA THR A 415 33.17 19.00 23.13
C THR A 415 34.37 18.15 23.54
N TYR A 416 34.93 17.41 22.58
CA TYR A 416 36.03 16.50 22.80
C TYR A 416 37.35 16.94 22.14
N SER A 417 37.40 18.17 21.63
CA SER A 417 38.61 18.71 20.99
C SER A 417 39.82 18.71 21.93
N TYR A 418 40.99 18.38 21.38
CA TYR A 418 42.27 18.23 22.09
C TYR A 418 42.24 17.22 23.23
N THR A 419 41.45 16.16 23.09
CA THR A 419 41.33 15.10 24.09
C THR A 419 41.86 13.79 23.55
N ASN A 420 42.67 13.08 24.34
CA ASN A 420 43.14 11.74 23.99
C ASN A 420 42.17 10.69 24.53
N PHE A 421 41.99 9.61 23.79
CA PHE A 421 41.04 8.54 24.09
C PHE A 421 41.71 7.17 24.29
N PRO A 422 42.72 7.05 25.16
CA PRO A 422 43.47 5.81 25.31
C PRO A 422 42.53 4.67 25.71
N GLY A 423 42.50 3.63 24.87
CA GLY A 423 41.72 2.42 25.12
C GLY A 423 40.22 2.54 24.80
N LEU A 424 39.75 3.63 24.18
CA LEU A 424 38.43 3.64 23.55
C LEU A 424 38.44 2.80 22.28
N GLY A 425 37.32 2.14 21.99
CA GLY A 425 37.10 1.52 20.69
C GLY A 425 36.94 2.58 19.61
N GLN A 426 37.32 2.24 18.37
CA GLN A 426 37.31 3.13 17.21
C GLN A 426 36.00 3.91 17.03
N ARG A 427 34.84 3.27 17.28
CA ARG A 427 33.52 3.93 17.21
C ARG A 427 33.32 4.98 18.30
N ASP A 428 33.73 4.71 19.53
CA ASP A 428 33.54 5.63 20.64
C ASP A 428 34.52 6.81 20.54
N ALA A 429 35.70 6.57 19.97
CA ALA A 429 36.63 7.63 19.59
C ALA A 429 36.07 8.46 18.43
N PHE A 430 35.52 7.82 17.38
CA PHE A 430 34.84 8.49 16.26
C PHE A 430 33.75 9.45 16.74
N GLY A 431 32.84 8.99 17.59
CA GLY A 431 31.78 9.84 18.15
C GLY A 431 32.27 10.98 19.05
N ARG A 432 33.57 10.99 19.36
CA ARG A 432 34.29 12.06 20.07
C ARG A 432 35.22 12.86 19.16
N GLY A 433 35.11 12.69 17.85
CA GLY A 433 35.84 13.46 16.85
C GLY A 433 37.21 12.91 16.47
N ASP A 434 37.55 11.68 16.84
CA ASP A 434 38.71 10.95 16.29
C ASP A 434 38.35 10.43 14.89
N LEU A 435 38.69 11.22 13.87
CA LEU A 435 38.35 11.01 12.48
C LEU A 435 39.46 10.30 11.70
N ASP A 436 40.71 10.40 12.16
CA ASP A 436 41.84 9.69 11.58
C ASP A 436 42.24 8.37 12.29
N PHE A 437 41.56 8.07 13.40
CA PHE A 437 41.69 6.85 14.20
C PHE A 437 43.05 6.64 14.85
N ASP A 438 43.76 7.72 15.16
CA ASP A 438 45.02 7.67 15.90
C ASP A 438 44.84 7.69 17.43
N GLY A 439 43.59 7.85 17.91
CA GLY A 439 43.22 7.75 19.31
C GLY A 439 43.16 9.09 20.04
N ASP A 440 43.16 10.21 19.34
CA ASP A 440 42.84 11.52 19.90
C ASP A 440 41.87 12.33 19.00
N ASN A 441 41.52 13.55 19.40
CA ASN A 441 40.79 14.51 18.57
C ASN A 441 41.64 15.77 18.52
N ASP A 442 42.30 16.00 17.39
CA ASP A 442 43.27 17.07 17.26
C ASP A 442 43.13 17.91 15.97
N VAL A 443 44.21 18.55 15.54
CA VAL A 443 44.23 19.40 14.34
C VAL A 443 44.13 18.57 13.05
N ALA A 444 44.63 17.33 13.04
CA ALA A 444 44.47 16.41 11.92
C ALA A 444 42.99 16.08 11.72
N ASP A 445 42.27 15.73 12.78
CA ASP A 445 40.84 15.48 12.72
C ASP A 445 40.07 16.72 12.32
N PHE A 446 40.41 17.89 12.86
CA PHE A 446 39.75 19.13 12.47
C PHE A 446 39.84 19.40 10.96
N ARG A 447 40.98 19.08 10.33
CA ARG A 447 41.13 19.23 8.87
C ARG A 447 40.22 18.27 8.11
N LEU A 448 40.11 17.03 8.58
CA LEU A 448 39.15 16.06 8.04
C LEU A 448 37.72 16.56 8.24
N PHE A 449 37.38 17.01 9.45
CA PHE A 449 36.07 17.52 9.80
C PHE A 449 35.63 18.60 8.82
N LYS A 450 36.46 19.64 8.68
CA LYS A 450 36.20 20.75 7.77
C LYS A 450 36.07 20.31 6.32
N SER A 451 36.97 19.44 5.86
CA SER A 451 36.99 18.97 4.47
C SER A 451 35.73 18.21 4.11
N ILE A 452 35.37 17.23 4.95
CA ILE A 452 34.20 16.36 4.72
C ILE A 452 32.91 17.16 4.92
N PHE A 453 32.82 18.02 5.93
CA PHE A 453 31.65 18.88 6.15
C PHE A 453 31.36 19.76 4.93
N ASN A 454 32.38 20.36 4.32
CA ASN A 454 32.25 21.13 3.08
C ASN A 454 31.94 20.24 1.87
N SER A 455 32.45 19.01 1.81
CA SER A 455 32.13 18.07 0.73
C SER A 455 30.66 17.65 0.77
N VAL A 456 30.10 17.43 1.96
CA VAL A 456 28.72 16.98 2.16
C VAL A 456 27.73 18.14 2.02
N ASN A 457 28.01 19.29 2.63
CA ASN A 457 27.07 20.44 2.66
C ASN A 457 27.33 21.51 1.58
N GLY A 458 28.34 21.31 0.74
CA GLY A 458 28.75 22.26 -0.30
C GLY A 458 29.89 23.19 0.11
N ALA A 459 30.62 23.69 -0.89
CA ALA A 459 31.80 24.52 -0.68
C ALA A 459 31.49 25.78 0.15
N GLY A 460 32.21 25.98 1.25
CA GLY A 460 32.04 27.12 2.15
C GLY A 460 30.99 26.92 3.25
N ALA A 461 30.37 25.73 3.35
CA ALA A 461 29.37 25.42 4.37
C ALA A 461 29.93 25.50 5.80
N PHE A 462 31.16 25.03 6.02
CA PHE A 462 31.82 25.08 7.33
C PHE A 462 32.12 26.52 7.75
N GLU A 463 32.56 27.37 6.83
CA GLU A 463 32.75 28.79 7.08
C GLU A 463 31.44 29.49 7.47
N ASN A 464 30.32 29.08 6.86
CA ASN A 464 28.99 29.57 7.23
C ASN A 464 28.52 29.02 8.59
N LEU A 465 28.88 27.79 8.93
CA LEU A 465 28.62 27.18 10.23
C LEU A 465 29.26 27.98 11.38
N LEU A 466 30.42 28.58 11.15
CA LEU A 466 31.11 29.41 12.14
C LEU A 466 30.52 30.82 12.28
N ARG A 467 29.63 31.25 11.37
CA ARG A 467 28.97 32.55 11.50
C ARG A 467 27.87 32.45 12.56
N VAL A 468 28.06 33.17 13.66
CA VAL A 468 26.96 33.46 14.60
C VAL A 468 25.95 34.32 13.84
N PRO A 469 24.63 34.05 13.91
CA PRO A 469 23.64 34.95 13.32
C PRO A 469 23.86 36.35 13.89
N GLU A 470 24.23 37.31 13.03
CA GLU A 470 24.23 38.70 13.46
C GLU A 470 22.78 39.01 13.91
N PRO A 471 22.58 39.62 15.08
CA PRO A 471 21.25 40.05 15.47
C PRO A 471 20.73 40.92 14.34
N SER A 472 19.58 40.52 13.77
CA SER A 472 18.99 41.26 12.67
C SER A 472 18.96 42.74 13.04
N SER A 473 19.42 43.61 12.15
CA SER A 473 19.49 45.05 12.37
C SER A 473 18.13 45.66 12.81
N LEU A 474 17.04 44.91 12.64
CA LEU A 474 15.70 45.18 13.19
C LEU A 474 15.63 45.12 14.73
N LEU A 475 16.32 44.19 15.39
CA LEU A 475 16.37 44.09 16.87
C LEU A 475 17.17 45.24 17.49
N LEU A 476 18.26 45.66 16.84
CA LEU A 476 19.03 46.84 17.25
C LEU A 476 18.25 48.14 17.03
N ALA A 477 17.52 48.27 15.92
CA ALA A 477 16.65 49.43 15.68
C ALA A 477 15.52 49.53 16.73
N GLY A 478 14.92 48.40 17.13
CA GLY A 478 13.90 48.36 18.18
C GLY A 478 14.40 48.82 19.56
N ALA A 479 15.64 48.44 19.94
CA ALA A 479 16.25 48.84 21.20
C ALA A 479 16.57 50.36 21.25
N PHE A 480 16.99 50.96 20.13
CA PHE A 480 17.23 52.41 20.07
C PHE A 480 15.93 53.23 20.09
N ILE A 481 14.84 52.73 19.51
CA ILE A 481 13.53 53.41 19.56
C ILE A 481 12.92 53.34 20.97
N GLY A 482 13.08 52.22 21.68
CA GLY A 482 12.59 52.06 23.05
C GLY A 482 13.24 53.01 24.08
N VAL A 483 14.53 53.30 23.93
CA VAL A 483 15.26 54.24 24.82
C VAL A 483 14.96 55.71 24.48
N ALA A 484 14.67 56.02 23.21
CA ALA A 484 14.26 57.38 22.82
C ALA A 484 12.82 57.71 23.28
N ALA A 485 11.92 56.73 23.33
CA ALA A 485 10.54 56.93 23.76
C ALA A 485 10.37 57.13 25.29
N SER A 486 11.27 56.57 26.11
CA SER A 486 11.19 56.69 27.58
C SER A 486 11.72 58.02 28.12
N ARG A 487 12.48 58.79 27.33
CA ARG A 487 13.04 60.10 27.73
C ARG A 487 12.12 61.30 27.51
N LYS A 488 10.93 61.14 26.92
CA LYS A 488 10.01 62.24 26.57
C LYS A 488 8.72 62.31 27.40
N ARG A 489 8.67 61.66 28.57
CA ARG A 489 7.61 61.84 29.57
C ARG A 489 8.21 62.24 30.93
N ARG A 490 8.52 63.52 31.08
CA ARG A 490 8.48 64.27 32.34
C ARG A 490 8.09 65.70 32.04
#